data_AF-A0A928RNA1-F1
#
_entry.id   AF-A0A928RNA1-F1
#
_cell.length_a   1.000
_cell.length_b   1.000
_cell.length_c   1.000
_cell.angle_alpha   90.00
_cell.angle_beta   90.00
_cell.angle_gamma   90.00
#
_symmetry.space_group_name_H-M   'P 1'
#
loop_
_entity.id
_entity.type
_entity.pdbx_description
1 polymer ?
#
loop_
_entity_poly.entity_id
_entity_poly.type
_entity_poly.pdbx_seq_one_letter_code
_entity_poly.pdbx_strand_id
1 'polypeptide(L)'
;MKNLMALNLNRVHIDGYSETNESKQTSGAFKFDINGDKYFVIASVGCGWQHVSVSSYSGGIPSWDIMETIKKKFFESEERVVEFHPKKADYVNNKENCLHMWIPLEDKIPYPDLNEFKKNKPQLLCKKVIQIDGVIYSYTHSKNEEFEQVEVKSGFNKRPTWNAMCKIKQEVFGDEVAVSFHGEKGDSLTKFNDKNTDSILLWKPVKQEIKTPPSILVGFKDVSSEEIENALSY
;
A
#
# COMPACT_ATOMS: atom_id res chain seq x y z
N MET A 1 11.95 6.30 -6.20
CA MET A 1 12.70 6.28 -4.92
C MET A 1 13.62 7.50 -4.89
N LYS A 2 13.49 8.33 -3.85
CA LYS A 2 14.37 9.47 -3.59
C LYS A 2 15.78 9.02 -3.19
N ASN A 3 16.75 9.93 -3.29
CA ASN A 3 18.07 9.68 -2.71
C ASN A 3 17.99 9.67 -1.18
N LEU A 4 18.07 8.47 -0.59
CA LEU A 4 17.88 8.23 0.84
C LEU A 4 19.07 8.69 1.71
N MET A 5 20.15 9.19 1.11
CA MET A 5 21.23 9.83 1.86
C MET A 5 20.75 11.10 2.57
N ALA A 6 19.73 11.77 2.02
CA ALA A 6 19.08 12.92 2.67
C ALA A 6 18.41 12.55 4.01
N LEU A 7 18.17 11.26 4.27
CA LEU A 7 17.55 10.74 5.48
C LEU A 7 18.56 10.13 6.46
N ASN A 8 19.86 10.34 6.27
CA ASN A 8 20.91 9.72 7.10
C ASN A 8 20.84 10.06 8.59
N LEU A 9 20.29 11.23 8.95
CA LEU A 9 20.03 11.58 10.36
C LEU A 9 19.01 10.65 11.02
N ASN A 10 18.11 10.07 10.23
CA ASN A 10 17.11 9.11 10.68
C ASN A 10 17.51 7.66 10.44
N ARG A 11 18.63 7.40 9.74
CA ARG A 11 19.08 6.05 9.38
C ARG A 11 19.57 5.32 10.62
N VAL A 12 19.20 4.05 10.75
CA VAL A 12 19.63 3.17 11.82
C VAL A 12 20.41 1.99 11.26
N HIS A 13 21.41 1.53 11.99
CA HIS A 13 22.15 0.33 11.65
C HIS A 13 21.28 -0.91 11.93
N ILE A 14 21.30 -1.87 11.01
CA ILE A 14 20.72 -3.20 11.22
C ILE A 14 21.88 -4.19 11.26
N ASP A 15 22.02 -4.91 12.37
CA ASP A 15 23.04 -5.92 12.52
C ASP A 15 22.89 -7.00 11.43
N GLY A 16 24.00 -7.37 10.79
CA GLY A 16 24.02 -8.34 9.69
C GLY A 16 23.67 -7.78 8.31
N TYR A 17 23.36 -6.48 8.19
CA TYR A 17 23.14 -5.81 6.91
C TYR A 17 24.28 -4.82 6.61
N SER A 18 25.13 -5.16 5.62
CA SER A 18 26.21 -4.27 5.18
C SER A 18 25.74 -3.38 4.03
N GLU A 19 25.77 -2.06 4.24
CA GLU A 19 25.41 -1.08 3.21
C GLU A 19 26.62 -0.55 2.46
N THR A 20 26.57 -0.55 1.12
CA THR A 20 27.51 0.19 0.28
C THR A 20 27.06 1.64 0.13
N ASN A 21 27.95 2.55 -0.29
CA ASN A 21 27.53 3.94 -0.56
C ASN A 21 26.46 4.04 -1.67
N GLU A 22 26.44 3.08 -2.59
CA GLU A 22 25.42 2.97 -3.62
C GLU A 22 24.10 2.47 -3.03
N SER A 23 24.11 1.38 -2.25
CA SER A 23 22.89 0.85 -1.65
C SER A 23 22.26 1.80 -0.63
N LYS A 24 23.05 2.65 0.05
CA LYS A 24 22.51 3.71 0.93
C LYS A 24 21.67 4.75 0.20
N GLN A 25 21.88 4.96 -1.11
CA GLN A 25 21.09 5.93 -1.86
C GLN A 25 19.66 5.46 -2.11
N THR A 26 19.41 4.14 -2.07
CA THR A 26 18.12 3.56 -2.47
C THR A 26 17.51 2.63 -1.42
N SER A 27 18.28 2.20 -0.42
CA SER A 27 17.87 1.23 0.60
C SER A 27 18.37 1.61 1.99
N GLY A 28 17.72 1.09 3.04
CA GLY A 28 18.14 1.24 4.44
C GLY A 28 16.99 1.09 5.44
N ALA A 29 17.33 1.10 6.73
CA ALA A 29 16.36 1.26 7.81
C ALA A 29 16.43 2.64 8.45
N PHE A 30 15.28 3.12 8.90
CA PHE A 30 15.10 4.46 9.41
C PHE A 30 14.17 4.46 10.62
N LYS A 31 14.36 5.45 11.49
CA LYS A 31 13.49 5.76 12.60
C LYS A 31 12.98 7.19 12.49
N PHE A 32 11.67 7.34 12.53
CA PHE A 32 11.02 8.65 12.54
C PHE A 32 10.23 8.85 13.83
N ASP A 33 10.25 10.07 14.34
CA ASP A 33 9.33 10.57 15.34
C ASP A 33 8.33 11.49 14.63
N ILE A 34 7.05 11.13 14.65
CA ILE A 34 5.98 11.84 13.95
C ILE A 34 4.85 12.02 14.94
N ASN A 35 4.59 13.29 15.32
CA ASN A 35 3.57 13.65 16.31
C ASN A 35 3.74 12.97 17.68
N GLY A 36 4.98 12.64 18.08
CA GLY A 36 5.29 11.98 19.36
C GLY A 36 5.27 10.44 19.29
N ASP A 37 4.84 9.87 18.17
CA ASP A 37 4.89 8.43 17.92
C ASP A 37 6.14 8.06 17.12
N LYS A 38 6.72 6.89 17.46
CA LYS A 38 7.93 6.37 16.80
C LYS A 38 7.57 5.32 15.76
N TYR A 39 8.14 5.46 14.57
CA TYR A 39 7.96 4.54 13.45
C TYR A 39 9.29 3.97 12.99
N PHE A 40 9.31 2.67 12.71
CA PHE A 40 10.41 1.99 12.06
C PHE A 40 10.07 1.77 10.59
N VAL A 41 10.95 2.21 9.71
CA VAL A 41 10.76 2.19 8.27
C VAL A 41 11.93 1.46 7.62
N ILE A 42 11.64 0.49 6.75
CA ILE A 42 12.64 -0.12 5.87
C ILE A 42 12.32 0.32 4.45
N ALA A 43 13.32 0.81 3.74
CA ALA A 43 13.24 1.06 2.31
C ALA A 43 14.22 0.14 1.57
N SER A 44 13.79 -0.38 0.42
CA SER A 44 14.65 -1.21 -0.42
C SER A 44 14.30 -1.05 -1.89
N VAL A 45 15.30 -1.22 -2.75
CA VAL A 45 15.12 -1.38 -4.20
C VAL A 45 15.77 -2.69 -4.61
N GLY A 46 15.00 -3.59 -5.22
CA GLY A 46 15.47 -4.92 -5.61
C GLY A 46 14.33 -5.83 -6.07
N CYS A 47 14.66 -6.96 -6.68
CA CYS A 47 13.70 -7.96 -7.15
C CYS A 47 12.61 -7.39 -8.09
N GLY A 48 12.90 -6.33 -8.83
CA GLY A 48 11.91 -5.64 -9.68
C GLY A 48 11.00 -4.64 -8.95
N TRP A 49 11.26 -4.29 -7.69
CA TRP A 49 10.41 -3.40 -6.89
C TRP A 49 11.18 -2.34 -6.12
N GLN A 50 10.56 -1.17 -5.99
CA GLN A 50 10.82 -0.24 -4.91
C GLN A 50 9.84 -0.53 -3.77
N HIS A 51 10.35 -0.50 -2.55
CA HIS A 51 9.62 -0.94 -1.37
C HIS A 51 9.86 0.01 -0.20
N VAL A 52 8.79 0.31 0.53
CA VAL A 52 8.86 0.92 1.86
C VAL A 52 7.89 0.21 2.80
N SER A 53 8.40 -0.40 3.87
CA SER A 53 7.57 -0.95 4.95
C SER A 53 7.57 -0.03 6.16
N VAL A 54 6.43 0.14 6.82
CA VAL A 54 6.25 1.03 7.98
C VAL A 54 5.63 0.26 9.13
N SER A 55 6.21 0.36 10.32
CA SER A 55 5.68 -0.26 11.54
C SER A 55 5.78 0.71 12.72
N SER A 56 4.77 0.69 13.60
CA SER A 56 4.79 1.48 14.82
C SER A 56 5.57 0.78 15.93
N TYR A 57 6.34 1.53 16.71
CA TYR A 57 6.94 1.02 17.95
C TYR A 57 5.90 0.74 19.04
N SER A 58 4.76 1.42 19.00
CA SER A 58 3.65 1.16 19.94
C SER A 58 2.84 -0.09 19.61
N GLY A 59 3.18 -0.78 18.51
CA GLY A 59 2.47 -1.98 18.04
C GLY A 59 1.17 -1.67 17.30
N GLY A 60 0.74 -0.41 17.19
CA GLY A 60 -0.42 -0.03 16.39
C GLY A 60 -0.16 -0.09 14.87
N ILE A 61 -1.23 -0.21 14.08
CA ILE A 61 -1.17 -0.10 12.62
C ILE A 61 -0.94 1.36 12.24
N PRO A 62 0.07 1.71 11.43
CA PRO A 62 0.25 3.05 10.90
C PRO A 62 -1.04 3.55 10.23
N SER A 63 -1.49 4.75 10.60
CA SER A 63 -2.65 5.34 9.95
C SER A 63 -2.32 5.76 8.51
N TRP A 64 -3.34 5.96 7.69
CA TRP A 64 -3.15 6.43 6.32
C TRP A 64 -2.36 7.75 6.25
N ASP A 65 -2.61 8.69 7.17
CA ASP A 65 -1.89 9.98 7.21
C ASP A 65 -0.40 9.81 7.53
N ILE A 66 -0.07 8.81 8.36
CA ILE A 66 1.33 8.42 8.60
C ILE A 66 1.92 7.81 7.33
N MET A 67 1.19 6.93 6.64
CA MET A 67 1.65 6.34 5.38
C MET A 67 1.91 7.40 4.31
N GLU A 68 1.04 8.40 4.15
CA GLU A 68 1.27 9.55 3.26
C GLU A 68 2.49 10.39 3.67
N THR A 69 2.68 10.58 4.98
CA THR A 69 3.83 11.33 5.51
C THR A 69 5.14 10.61 5.23
N ILE A 70 5.16 9.29 5.37
CA ILE A 70 6.31 8.46 5.00
C ILE A 70 6.50 8.44 3.49
N LYS A 71 5.44 8.25 2.68
CA LYS A 71 5.51 8.26 1.20
C LYS A 71 6.33 9.46 0.72
N LYS A 72 6.00 10.67 1.20
CA LYS A 72 6.67 11.93 0.79
C LYS A 72 8.17 11.96 1.07
N LYS A 73 8.64 11.20 2.05
CA LYS A 73 10.07 11.12 2.40
C LYS A 73 10.84 10.19 1.46
N PHE A 74 10.21 9.13 0.97
CA PHE A 74 10.87 8.05 0.24
C PHE A 74 10.59 8.04 -1.27
N PHE A 75 9.45 8.57 -1.69
CA PHE A 75 9.00 8.61 -3.07
C PHE A 75 8.78 10.04 -3.56
N GLU A 76 8.86 10.24 -4.87
CA GLU A 76 8.47 11.48 -5.54
C GLU A 76 6.95 11.66 -5.53
N SER A 77 6.47 12.90 -5.69
CA SER A 77 5.03 13.22 -5.63
C SER A 77 4.24 12.46 -6.70
N GLU A 78 4.78 12.41 -7.91
CA GLU A 78 4.18 11.82 -9.11
C GLU A 78 4.34 10.28 -9.18
N GLU A 79 5.02 9.67 -8.21
CA GLU A 79 5.22 8.22 -8.18
C GLU A 79 3.93 7.49 -7.75
N ARG A 80 3.57 6.47 -8.54
CA ARG A 80 2.37 5.64 -8.35
C ARG A 80 2.64 4.54 -7.33
N VAL A 81 2.54 4.92 -6.06
CA VAL A 81 2.75 4.02 -4.93
C VAL A 81 1.46 3.28 -4.60
N VAL A 82 1.57 1.96 -4.44
CA VAL A 82 0.44 1.10 -4.06
C VAL A 82 0.63 0.44 -2.71
N GLU A 83 -0.49 0.19 -2.05
CA GLU A 83 -0.63 -0.77 -0.95
C GLU A 83 -1.44 -1.96 -1.46
N PHE A 84 -0.90 -3.18 -1.32
CA PHE A 84 -1.53 -4.41 -1.80
C PHE A 84 -2.43 -5.03 -0.73
N HIS A 85 -3.62 -5.45 -1.12
CA HIS A 85 -4.51 -6.29 -0.32
C HIS A 85 -4.51 -7.71 -0.89
N PRO A 86 -3.63 -8.61 -0.38
CA PRO A 86 -3.46 -9.96 -0.92
C PRO A 86 -4.66 -10.87 -0.62
N LYS A 87 -4.62 -12.10 -1.14
CA LYS A 87 -5.64 -13.13 -0.85
C LYS A 87 -5.59 -13.50 0.63
N LYS A 88 -6.69 -14.04 1.17
CA LYS A 88 -6.72 -14.36 2.59
C LYS A 88 -5.67 -15.42 2.98
N ALA A 89 -5.48 -16.40 2.11
CA ALA A 89 -4.48 -17.45 2.28
C ALA A 89 -3.04 -16.90 2.31
N ASP A 90 -2.82 -15.76 1.65
CA ASP A 90 -1.52 -15.10 1.54
C ASP A 90 -1.35 -13.99 2.61
N TYR A 91 -2.30 -13.82 3.55
CA TYR A 91 -2.09 -12.89 4.67
C TYR A 91 -1.05 -13.45 5.62
N VAL A 92 0.11 -12.83 5.65
CA VAL A 92 1.18 -13.24 6.52
C VAL A 92 1.79 -12.01 7.14
N ASN A 93 1.78 -12.04 8.46
CA ASN A 93 2.05 -10.90 9.31
C ASN A 93 3.41 -11.13 9.96
N ASN A 94 4.49 -11.18 9.16
CA ASN A 94 5.86 -11.40 9.68
C ASN A 94 6.24 -10.35 10.74
N LYS A 95 5.68 -9.15 10.62
CA LYS A 95 5.67 -8.14 11.67
C LYS A 95 4.26 -7.62 11.85
N GLU A 96 3.67 -7.95 13.00
CA GLU A 96 2.32 -7.51 13.34
C GLU A 96 2.16 -6.00 13.12
N ASN A 97 1.15 -5.62 12.35
CA ASN A 97 0.77 -4.23 12.10
C ASN A 97 1.78 -3.43 11.27
N CYS A 98 2.55 -4.10 10.41
CA CYS A 98 3.39 -3.47 9.39
C CYS A 98 2.61 -3.26 8.08
N LEU A 99 2.69 -2.06 7.51
CA LEU A 99 2.11 -1.72 6.20
C LEU A 99 3.21 -1.52 5.15
N HIS A 100 2.90 -1.77 3.89
CA HIS A 100 3.88 -1.80 2.82
C HIS A 100 3.43 -1.00 1.60
N MET A 101 4.34 -0.16 1.11
CA MET A 101 4.20 0.66 -0.08
C MET A 101 5.14 0.16 -1.18
N TRP A 102 4.63 0.08 -2.40
CA TRP A 102 5.34 -0.54 -3.53
C TRP A 102 5.25 0.28 -4.81
N ILE A 103 6.31 0.21 -5.61
CA ILE A 103 6.31 0.61 -7.02
C ILE A 103 7.09 -0.45 -7.81
N PRO A 104 6.54 -1.02 -8.88
CA PRO A 104 7.30 -1.90 -9.77
C PRO A 104 8.36 -1.11 -10.57
N LEU A 105 9.53 -1.69 -10.78
CA LEU A 105 10.64 -1.07 -11.53
C LEU A 105 10.45 -1.18 -13.06
N GLU A 106 9.86 -2.28 -13.54
CA GLU A 106 9.72 -2.56 -14.97
C GLU A 106 8.26 -2.65 -15.41
N ASP A 107 7.49 -3.48 -14.71
CA ASP A 107 6.07 -3.68 -14.99
C ASP A 107 5.23 -2.47 -14.55
N LYS A 108 4.09 -2.23 -15.20
CA LYS A 108 3.13 -1.23 -14.72
C LYS A 108 1.94 -1.93 -14.08
N ILE A 109 1.65 -1.58 -12.83
CA ILE A 109 0.36 -1.92 -12.22
C ILE A 109 -0.73 -1.20 -13.01
N PRO A 110 -1.79 -1.89 -13.44
CA PRO A 110 -2.89 -1.25 -14.14
C PRO A 110 -3.46 -0.13 -13.27
N TYR A 111 -3.47 1.06 -13.84
CA TYR A 111 -3.82 2.27 -13.14
C TYR A 111 -5.12 2.83 -13.71
N PRO A 112 -6.18 2.98 -12.89
CA PRO A 112 -7.44 3.53 -13.38
C PRO A 112 -7.30 5.04 -13.60
N ASP A 113 -7.78 5.59 -14.73
CA ASP A 113 -8.08 7.03 -14.78
C ASP A 113 -9.44 7.23 -14.10
N LEU A 114 -9.47 7.94 -12.97
CA LEU A 114 -10.73 8.13 -12.23
C LEU A 114 -11.75 8.98 -12.99
N ASN A 115 -11.30 9.99 -13.74
CA ASN A 115 -12.21 10.85 -14.48
C ASN A 115 -12.85 10.04 -15.61
N GLU A 116 -12.06 9.20 -16.28
CA GLU A 116 -12.55 8.26 -17.28
C GLU A 116 -13.47 7.21 -16.66
N PHE A 117 -13.07 6.59 -15.56
CA PHE A 117 -13.88 5.60 -14.83
C PHE A 117 -15.26 6.17 -14.50
N LYS A 118 -15.31 7.40 -13.94
CA LYS A 118 -16.57 8.09 -13.61
C LYS A 118 -17.37 8.48 -14.86
N LYS A 119 -16.69 8.98 -15.90
CA LYS A 119 -17.32 9.37 -17.17
C LYS A 119 -17.97 8.17 -17.87
N ASN A 120 -17.36 6.99 -17.74
CA ASN A 120 -17.86 5.73 -18.29
C ASN A 120 -19.06 5.16 -17.50
N LYS A 121 -19.61 5.90 -16.53
CA LYS A 121 -20.83 5.56 -15.76
C LYS A 121 -20.78 4.10 -15.27
N PRO A 122 -19.88 3.80 -14.32
CA PRO A 122 -19.66 2.44 -13.88
C PRO A 122 -20.97 1.88 -13.31
N GLN A 123 -21.25 0.62 -13.62
CA GLN A 123 -22.38 -0.09 -13.08
C GLN A 123 -22.22 -0.19 -11.56
N LEU A 124 -23.21 0.31 -10.82
CA LEU A 124 -23.30 0.07 -9.39
C LEU A 124 -23.64 -1.41 -9.16
N LEU A 125 -22.76 -2.13 -8.47
CA LEU A 125 -22.96 -3.53 -8.13
C LEU A 125 -23.59 -3.67 -6.74
N CYS A 126 -23.07 -2.95 -5.75
CA CYS A 126 -23.73 -2.86 -4.45
C CYS A 126 -23.35 -1.61 -3.66
N LYS A 127 -24.18 -1.30 -2.65
CA LYS A 127 -23.87 -0.35 -1.58
C LYS A 127 -24.27 -0.98 -0.26
N LYS A 128 -23.35 -1.04 0.70
CA LYS A 128 -23.62 -1.64 2.02
C LYS A 128 -23.14 -0.75 3.15
N VAL A 129 -23.73 -0.97 4.32
CA VAL A 129 -23.29 -0.42 5.61
C VAL A 129 -22.98 -1.59 6.50
N ILE A 130 -21.82 -1.55 7.16
CA ILE A 130 -21.25 -2.65 7.92
C ILE A 130 -20.58 -2.07 9.17
N GLN A 131 -20.66 -2.79 10.30
CA GLN A 131 -19.94 -2.46 11.52
C GLN A 131 -18.72 -3.38 11.67
N ILE A 132 -17.54 -2.79 11.81
CA ILE A 132 -16.26 -3.49 12.04
C ILE A 132 -15.62 -2.87 13.28
N ASP A 133 -15.33 -3.71 14.27
CA ASP A 133 -14.65 -3.31 15.51
C ASP A 133 -15.33 -2.11 16.21
N GLY A 134 -16.67 -2.08 16.18
CA GLY A 134 -17.47 -1.00 16.78
C GLY A 134 -17.59 0.27 15.93
N VAL A 135 -16.95 0.33 14.76
CA VAL A 135 -17.00 1.48 13.84
C VAL A 135 -17.91 1.15 12.66
N ILE A 136 -18.77 2.10 12.30
CA ILE A 136 -19.66 1.99 11.13
C ILE A 136 -18.90 2.44 9.87
N TYR A 137 -18.91 1.56 8.88
CA TYR A 137 -18.39 1.81 7.54
C TYR A 137 -19.52 1.71 6.53
N SER A 138 -19.43 2.49 5.46
CA SER A 138 -20.23 2.29 4.26
C SER A 138 -19.29 2.06 3.09
N TYR A 139 -19.67 1.17 2.18
CA TYR A 139 -18.92 0.99 0.96
C TYR A 139 -19.81 0.90 -0.27
N THR A 140 -19.27 1.34 -1.41
CA THR A 140 -19.92 1.31 -2.72
C THR A 140 -19.03 0.54 -3.68
N HIS A 141 -19.53 -0.57 -4.23
CA HIS A 141 -18.85 -1.38 -5.22
C HIS A 141 -19.42 -1.09 -6.60
N SER A 142 -18.55 -0.69 -7.52
CA SER A 142 -18.92 -0.36 -8.91
C SER A 142 -17.95 -0.97 -9.89
N LYS A 143 -18.37 -1.18 -11.13
CA LYS A 143 -17.56 -1.80 -12.18
C LYS A 143 -17.79 -1.15 -13.55
N ASN A 144 -16.73 -1.03 -14.34
CA ASN A 144 -16.83 -0.83 -15.78
C ASN A 144 -16.11 -1.97 -16.52
N GLU A 145 -15.85 -1.81 -17.82
CA GLU A 145 -15.19 -2.85 -18.62
C GLU A 145 -13.72 -3.09 -18.24
N GLU A 146 -13.10 -2.16 -17.53
CA GLU A 146 -11.67 -2.15 -17.24
C GLU A 146 -11.37 -2.44 -15.76
N PHE A 147 -12.16 -1.89 -14.84
CA PHE A 147 -11.92 -1.94 -13.41
C PHE A 147 -13.19 -2.22 -12.60
N GLU A 148 -12.99 -2.89 -11.48
CA GLU A 148 -13.88 -2.86 -10.32
C GLU A 148 -13.28 -1.93 -9.26
N GLN A 149 -14.14 -1.17 -8.61
CA GLN A 149 -13.79 -0.22 -7.57
C GLN A 149 -14.66 -0.45 -6.34
N VAL A 150 -14.05 -0.42 -5.16
CA VAL A 150 -14.78 -0.26 -3.89
C VAL A 150 -14.36 1.03 -3.22
N GLU A 151 -15.31 1.97 -3.08
CA GLU A 151 -15.13 3.16 -2.25
C GLU A 151 -15.59 2.86 -0.82
N VAL A 152 -14.69 2.90 0.15
CA VAL A 152 -14.97 2.67 1.58
C VAL A 152 -14.94 3.99 2.33
N LYS A 153 -15.95 4.29 3.15
CA LYS A 153 -16.08 5.49 4.01
C LYS A 153 -16.30 5.09 5.46
N SER A 154 -15.71 5.81 6.41
CA SER A 154 -16.03 5.66 7.84
C SER A 154 -17.02 6.74 8.30
N GLY A 155 -17.92 6.40 9.23
CA GLY A 155 -18.95 7.32 9.73
C GLY A 155 -18.48 8.48 10.62
N PHE A 156 -17.22 8.50 11.07
CA PHE A 156 -16.71 9.47 12.07
C PHE A 156 -15.67 10.47 11.53
N ASN A 157 -15.69 10.80 10.23
CA ASN A 157 -14.69 11.66 9.58
C ASN A 157 -13.24 11.20 9.84
N LYS A 158 -13.01 9.90 9.79
CA LYS A 158 -11.70 9.27 9.84
C LYS A 158 -11.55 8.36 8.64
N ARG A 159 -10.34 8.24 8.13
CA ARG A 159 -10.07 7.28 7.06
C ARG A 159 -10.32 5.84 7.54
N PRO A 160 -10.77 4.93 6.64
CA PRO A 160 -10.90 3.52 6.95
C PRO A 160 -9.59 2.92 7.49
N THR A 161 -9.74 1.96 8.41
CA THR A 161 -8.59 1.23 8.97
C THR A 161 -8.18 0.09 8.06
N TRP A 162 -6.92 -0.36 8.16
CA TRP A 162 -6.44 -1.53 7.44
C TRP A 162 -7.32 -2.77 7.61
N ASN A 163 -7.78 -3.04 8.84
CA ASN A 163 -8.66 -4.18 9.12
C ASN A 163 -10.02 -4.04 8.39
N ALA A 164 -10.58 -2.83 8.38
CA ALA A 164 -11.82 -2.56 7.65
C ALA A 164 -11.63 -2.76 6.14
N MET A 165 -10.53 -2.26 5.59
CA MET A 165 -10.18 -2.45 4.19
C MET A 165 -10.04 -3.93 3.84
N CYS A 166 -9.32 -4.72 4.64
CA CYS A 166 -9.13 -6.15 4.38
C CYS A 166 -10.44 -6.94 4.48
N LYS A 167 -11.28 -6.67 5.48
CA LYS A 167 -12.59 -7.33 5.63
C LYS A 167 -13.52 -7.03 4.46
N ILE A 168 -13.62 -5.75 4.07
CA ILE A 168 -14.47 -5.33 2.93
C ILE A 168 -13.91 -5.86 1.61
N LYS A 169 -12.59 -5.82 1.41
CA LYS A 169 -11.92 -6.44 0.26
C LYS A 169 -12.26 -7.92 0.16
N GLN A 170 -12.22 -8.66 1.28
CA GLN A 170 -12.54 -10.09 1.28
C GLN A 170 -14.03 -10.33 0.98
N GLU A 171 -14.93 -9.48 1.48
CA GLU A 171 -16.36 -9.60 1.20
C GLU A 171 -16.68 -9.33 -0.28
N VAL A 172 -15.99 -8.38 -0.91
CA VAL A 172 -16.29 -7.95 -2.28
C VAL A 172 -15.51 -8.72 -3.33
N PHE A 173 -14.21 -8.89 -3.15
CA PHE A 173 -13.30 -9.50 -4.12
C PHE A 173 -12.84 -10.91 -3.76
N GLY A 174 -13.21 -11.41 -2.57
CA GLY A 174 -12.78 -12.72 -2.11
C GLY A 174 -11.26 -12.87 -2.12
N ASP A 175 -10.80 -13.97 -2.72
CA ASP A 175 -9.39 -14.34 -2.84
C ASP A 175 -8.73 -13.75 -4.11
N GLU A 176 -9.21 -12.62 -4.63
CA GLU A 176 -8.52 -11.86 -5.67
C GLU A 176 -7.66 -10.76 -5.06
N VAL A 177 -6.58 -10.34 -5.73
CA VAL A 177 -5.76 -9.21 -5.27
C VAL A 177 -6.46 -7.90 -5.60
N ALA A 178 -6.43 -6.96 -4.66
CA ALA A 178 -6.84 -5.57 -4.90
C ALA A 178 -5.75 -4.61 -4.41
N VAL A 179 -5.74 -3.38 -4.92
CA VAL A 179 -4.76 -2.36 -4.54
C VAL A 179 -5.43 -1.06 -4.11
N SER A 180 -4.80 -0.36 -3.19
CA SER A 180 -5.06 1.04 -2.88
C SER A 180 -3.88 1.88 -3.35
N PHE A 181 -4.15 3.03 -3.98
CA PHE A 181 -3.11 3.94 -4.48
C PHE A 181 -2.91 5.10 -3.51
N HIS A 182 -1.65 5.48 -3.25
CA HIS A 182 -1.31 6.68 -2.48
C HIS A 182 -1.10 7.89 -3.40
N GLY A 183 -1.89 8.94 -3.17
CA GLY A 183 -1.92 10.15 -4.00
C GLY A 183 -1.62 11.46 -3.30
N GLU A 184 -1.46 12.53 -4.09
CA GLU A 184 -1.30 13.89 -3.61
C GLU A 184 -2.44 14.82 -4.06
N LYS A 185 -2.59 15.95 -3.35
CA LYS A 185 -3.65 16.93 -3.62
C LYS A 185 -3.42 17.60 -4.98
N GLY A 186 -4.42 17.54 -5.85
CA GLY A 186 -4.40 18.21 -7.16
C GLY A 186 -3.80 17.38 -8.28
N ASP A 187 -3.31 16.18 -7.97
CA ASP A 187 -2.90 15.23 -8.98
C ASP A 187 -4.14 14.70 -9.73
N SER A 188 -4.11 14.86 -11.06
CA SER A 188 -5.16 14.41 -11.97
C SER A 188 -5.31 12.88 -11.94
N LEU A 189 -4.22 12.20 -11.58
CA LEU A 189 -4.13 10.76 -11.43
C LEU A 189 -4.71 10.30 -10.08
N THR A 190 -4.68 11.11 -9.01
CA THR A 190 -5.01 10.66 -7.65
C THR A 190 -6.10 11.45 -6.92
N LYS A 191 -7.18 11.82 -7.63
CA LYS A 191 -8.51 12.07 -7.02
C LYS A 191 -9.08 10.87 -6.22
N PHE A 192 -8.25 9.90 -5.87
CA PHE A 192 -8.59 8.69 -5.15
C PHE A 192 -8.80 8.89 -3.67
N ASN A 193 -8.20 9.93 -3.06
CA ASN A 193 -8.30 10.22 -1.63
C ASN A 193 -8.07 11.73 -1.41
N ASP A 194 -9.01 12.59 -1.84
CA ASP A 194 -8.92 14.00 -1.45
C ASP A 194 -8.90 14.08 0.08
N LYS A 195 -8.13 14.99 0.66
CA LYS A 195 -8.12 15.21 2.11
C LYS A 195 -9.49 15.62 2.67
N ASN A 196 -10.45 15.91 1.78
CA ASN A 196 -11.84 16.20 2.09
C ASN A 196 -12.79 15.00 1.95
N THR A 197 -12.28 13.84 1.51
CA THR A 197 -13.04 12.59 1.45
C THR A 197 -12.43 11.61 2.43
N ASP A 198 -13.14 11.31 3.51
CA ASP A 198 -12.77 10.27 4.48
C ASP A 198 -12.94 8.84 3.92
N SER A 199 -12.68 8.68 2.62
CA SER A 199 -12.71 7.40 1.92
C SER A 199 -11.32 6.87 1.59
N ILE A 200 -11.27 5.55 1.38
CA ILE A 200 -10.18 4.85 0.70
C ILE A 200 -10.79 4.01 -0.41
N LEU A 201 -10.11 3.95 -1.56
CA LEU A 201 -10.52 3.17 -2.71
C LEU A 201 -9.69 1.89 -2.85
N LEU A 202 -10.38 0.77 -3.12
CA LEU A 202 -9.79 -0.46 -3.60
C LEU A 202 -10.06 -0.58 -5.10
N TRP A 203 -9.06 -1.05 -5.84
CA TRP A 203 -9.12 -1.24 -7.28
C TRP A 203 -8.70 -2.65 -7.67
N LYS A 204 -9.46 -3.23 -8.60
CA LYS A 204 -9.16 -4.52 -9.24
C LYS A 204 -9.38 -4.41 -10.74
N PRO A 205 -8.39 -4.67 -11.60
CA PRO A 205 -8.61 -4.75 -13.05
C PRO A 205 -9.50 -5.94 -13.41
N VAL A 206 -10.33 -5.78 -14.44
CA VAL A 206 -11.29 -6.82 -14.87
C VAL A 206 -10.64 -7.86 -15.78
N LYS A 207 -9.71 -7.41 -16.64
CA LYS A 207 -9.13 -8.22 -17.72
C LYS A 207 -7.66 -8.56 -17.51
N GLN A 208 -7.07 -8.13 -16.39
CA GLN A 208 -5.64 -8.27 -16.13
C GLN A 208 -5.40 -8.63 -14.67
N GLU A 209 -4.51 -9.59 -14.44
CA GLU A 209 -4.03 -9.93 -13.10
C GLU A 209 -3.06 -8.86 -12.59
N ILE A 210 -3.15 -8.55 -11.30
CA ILE A 210 -2.21 -7.64 -10.64
C ILE A 210 -0.97 -8.45 -10.25
N LYS A 211 0.17 -8.16 -10.89
CA LYS A 211 1.47 -8.69 -10.44
C LYS A 211 1.76 -8.20 -9.01
N THR A 212 2.10 -9.12 -8.12
CA THR A 212 2.42 -8.83 -6.72
C THR A 212 3.92 -8.85 -6.49
N PRO A 213 4.42 -8.08 -5.51
CA PRO A 213 5.82 -8.16 -5.10
C PRO A 213 6.15 -9.54 -4.52
N PRO A 214 7.43 -9.96 -4.61
CA PRO A 214 7.88 -11.21 -4.02
C PRO A 214 7.46 -11.33 -2.56
N SER A 215 6.92 -12.50 -2.27
CA SER A 215 6.49 -13.01 -0.99
C SER A 215 7.40 -12.63 0.17
N ILE A 216 8.72 -12.71 -0.01
CA ILE A 216 9.72 -12.39 1.01
C ILE A 216 9.74 -10.90 1.40
N LEU A 217 9.39 -10.01 0.48
CA LEU A 217 9.42 -8.57 0.68
C LEU A 217 8.10 -8.03 1.29
N VAL A 218 7.01 -8.78 1.11
CA VAL A 218 5.68 -8.54 1.72
C VAL A 218 5.44 -9.40 2.97
N GLY A 219 6.29 -10.40 3.19
CA GLY A 219 6.31 -11.28 4.34
C GLY A 219 5.41 -12.53 4.29
N PHE A 220 5.21 -13.22 3.15
CA PHE A 220 4.44 -14.49 3.07
C PHE A 220 5.12 -15.67 3.80
N LYS A 221 4.32 -16.69 4.18
CA LYS A 221 4.59 -17.63 5.28
C LYS A 221 5.41 -18.84 4.86
N ASP A 222 5.49 -19.12 3.57
CA ASP A 222 6.13 -20.31 3.04
C ASP A 222 6.78 -19.93 1.71
N VAL A 223 7.75 -19.02 1.75
CA VAL A 223 8.58 -18.73 0.57
C VAL A 223 9.52 -19.92 0.40
N SER A 224 9.37 -20.65 -0.69
CA SER A 224 10.26 -21.77 -1.00
C SER A 224 11.70 -21.26 -1.18
N SER A 225 12.70 -22.09 -0.89
CA SER A 225 14.11 -21.74 -1.12
C SER A 225 14.36 -21.32 -2.57
N GLU A 226 13.62 -21.90 -3.51
CA GLU A 226 13.67 -21.56 -4.94
C GLU A 226 13.11 -20.15 -5.23
N GLU A 227 12.02 -19.73 -4.59
CA GLU A 227 11.51 -18.34 -4.71
C GLU A 227 12.47 -17.32 -4.08
N ILE A 228 13.17 -17.70 -3.00
CA ILE A 228 14.21 -16.87 -2.38
C ILE A 228 15.41 -16.74 -3.33
N GLU A 229 15.89 -17.85 -3.89
CA GLU A 229 17.00 -17.86 -4.85
C GLU A 229 16.65 -17.08 -6.12
N ASN A 230 15.43 -17.25 -6.66
CA ASN A 230 14.95 -16.48 -7.82
C ASN A 230 14.79 -14.99 -7.51
N ALA A 231 14.41 -14.60 -6.29
CA ALA A 231 14.34 -13.19 -5.91
C ALA A 231 15.73 -12.55 -5.72
N LEU A 232 16.73 -13.31 -5.27
CA LEU A 232 18.09 -12.82 -4.98
C LEU A 232 19.07 -12.91 -6.16
N SER A 233 18.67 -13.52 -7.28
CA SER A 233 19.51 -13.75 -8.46
C SER A 233 19.39 -12.70 -9.58
N TYR A 234 18.62 -11.62 -9.33
CA TYR A 234 18.50 -10.42 -10.18
C TYR A 234 18.92 -9.17 -9.41
#